data_AF-A0A956M2S9-F1
#
_entry.id   AF-A0A956M2S9-F1
#
_cell.length_a   1.000
_cell.length_b   1.000
_cell.length_c   1.000
_cell.angle_alpha   90.00
_cell.angle_beta   90.00
_cell.angle_gamma   90.00
#
_symmetry.space_group_name_H-M   'P 1'
#
loop_
_entity.id
_entity.type
_entity.pdbx_description
1 polymer ?
#
loop_
_entity_poly.entity_id
_entity_poly.type
_entity_poly.pdbx_seq_one_letter_code
_entity_poly.pdbx_strand_id
1 'polypeptide(L)'
;IALAIARPAAPSSNPDEPRTTEIGSAPGSLCDDPDFRRWIELTPSSLDSLSRNAAARNFAVVSRADSLLQAGMYGDPESEEARSLARLYVQLRSWNAMDSILEMASGPGMAWVQRDLDFTGVVQEFSNLAMYPMRHIAKARVGDGAFCIRYDIPAKFDQVMVFGDSKIRIRNANLELESGEKVPVWSREWLAGDGKKLELLFEETFCGHIGRETVMDDGDEIEILFFYDLHGVHVRRHGVHHLNAMVTWRNVLQGDELPGRPRIGAAAYFPKIKIELPIFLPDLGLDDLREFPYPPPIFRSRLFQEPKQSFPDWLRANRRGEFENWPSLGPRPGILDERFPDL
;
A
#
# COMPACT_ATOMS: atom_id res chain seq x y z
N ILE A 1 28.98 -6.30 35.59
CA ILE A 1 27.53 -6.42 35.76
C ILE A 1 26.99 -6.88 34.41
N ALA A 2 26.76 -8.19 34.28
CA ALA A 2 26.21 -8.81 33.09
C ALA A 2 24.68 -8.75 33.17
N LEU A 3 24.02 -8.16 32.16
CA LEU A 3 22.57 -8.21 32.04
C LEU A 3 22.19 -9.39 31.14
N ALA A 4 21.65 -10.43 31.78
CA ALA A 4 21.01 -11.56 31.14
C ALA A 4 19.71 -11.11 30.48
N ILE A 5 19.62 -11.25 29.16
CA ILE A 5 18.37 -11.11 28.41
C ILE A 5 17.64 -12.44 28.53
N ALA A 6 16.60 -12.47 29.37
CA ALA A 6 15.69 -13.60 29.47
C ALA A 6 14.92 -13.75 28.14
N ARG A 7 15.04 -14.92 27.50
CA ARG A 7 14.18 -15.31 26.38
C ARG A 7 12.75 -15.49 26.91
N PRO A 8 11.72 -14.85 26.33
CA PRO A 8 10.35 -15.22 26.65
C PRO A 8 10.07 -16.62 26.11
N ALA A 9 9.40 -17.43 26.94
CA ALA A 9 8.93 -18.76 26.58
C ALA A 9 7.95 -18.68 25.40
N ALA A 10 8.09 -19.60 24.45
CA ALA A 10 7.18 -19.73 23.32
C ALA A 10 5.77 -20.05 23.83
N PRO A 11 4.72 -19.29 23.42
CA PRO A 11 3.36 -19.70 23.67
C PRO A 11 3.06 -20.94 22.79
N SER A 12 2.66 -22.03 23.42
CA SER A 12 2.07 -23.18 22.72
C SER A 12 0.71 -22.77 22.16
N SER A 13 0.57 -22.78 20.83
CA SER A 13 -0.72 -22.63 20.15
C SER A 13 -0.86 -23.76 19.14
N ASN A 14 -2.00 -24.46 19.21
CA ASN A 14 -2.44 -25.42 18.19
C ASN A 14 -2.40 -24.78 16.79
N PRO A 15 -2.01 -25.51 15.72
CA PRO A 15 -1.86 -24.93 14.38
C PRO A 15 -3.16 -24.80 13.57
N ASP A 16 -4.30 -25.30 14.05
CA ASP A 16 -5.47 -25.57 13.19
C ASP A 16 -6.67 -24.61 13.36
N GLU A 17 -6.49 -23.41 13.92
CA GLU A 17 -7.55 -22.39 13.91
C GLU A 17 -7.05 -21.08 13.30
N PRO A 18 -7.62 -20.60 12.17
CA PRO A 18 -7.40 -19.24 11.72
C PRO A 18 -7.88 -18.29 12.82
N ARG A 19 -6.95 -17.51 13.38
CA ARG A 19 -7.31 -16.39 14.25
C ARG A 19 -8.03 -15.33 13.42
N THR A 20 -9.33 -15.47 13.27
CA THR A 20 -10.22 -14.35 13.01
C THR A 20 -10.21 -13.47 14.25
N THR A 21 -9.47 -12.38 14.21
CA THR A 21 -9.60 -11.30 15.20
C THR A 21 -11.06 -10.84 15.16
N GLU A 22 -11.83 -11.07 16.22
CA GLU A 22 -13.19 -10.54 16.32
C GLU A 22 -13.12 -9.01 16.17
N ILE A 23 -13.71 -8.51 15.09
CA ILE A 23 -13.71 -7.10 14.69
C ILE A 23 -14.60 -6.33 15.68
N GLY A 24 -13.99 -5.80 16.73
CA GLY A 24 -14.65 -4.97 17.73
C GLY A 24 -14.71 -3.51 17.26
N SER A 25 -15.93 -3.02 17.01
CA SER A 25 -16.34 -1.64 16.66
C SER A 25 -16.34 -1.28 15.17
N ALA A 26 -17.30 -0.42 14.78
CA ALA A 26 -17.42 0.08 13.41
C ALA A 26 -16.23 1.01 13.09
N PRO A 27 -15.61 0.93 11.90
CA PRO A 27 -14.38 1.68 11.60
C PRO A 27 -14.54 3.21 11.71
N GLY A 28 -15.75 3.74 11.55
CA GLY A 28 -16.07 5.15 11.80
C GLY A 28 -15.94 5.60 13.26
N SER A 29 -16.16 4.70 14.24
CA SER A 29 -16.00 5.03 15.66
C SER A 29 -14.55 5.04 16.11
N LEU A 30 -13.62 4.47 15.33
CA LEU A 30 -12.21 4.39 15.72
C LEU A 30 -11.62 5.78 15.94
N CYS A 31 -11.97 6.78 15.12
CA CYS A 31 -11.54 8.16 15.37
C CYS A 31 -12.13 8.74 16.66
N ASP A 32 -13.32 8.35 17.08
CA ASP A 32 -14.03 9.01 18.17
C ASP A 32 -14.02 8.24 19.50
N ASP A 33 -13.40 7.05 19.53
CA ASP A 33 -13.26 6.23 20.74
C ASP A 33 -12.33 6.88 21.80
N PRO A 34 -12.81 7.26 22.99
CA PRO A 34 -11.97 7.89 24.00
C PRO A 34 -11.05 6.91 24.77
N ASP A 35 -11.28 5.58 24.71
CA ASP A 35 -10.89 4.64 25.76
C ASP A 35 -9.91 3.51 25.33
N PHE A 36 -9.13 3.68 24.25
CA PHE A 36 -8.12 2.66 23.91
C PHE A 36 -6.95 2.62 24.88
N ARG A 37 -6.59 1.40 25.30
CA ARG A 37 -5.74 1.16 26.48
C ARG A 37 -4.24 1.42 26.30
N ARG A 38 -3.75 1.73 25.09
CA ARG A 38 -2.35 2.16 24.83
C ARG A 38 -2.25 2.98 23.55
N TRP A 39 -2.02 4.28 23.69
CA TRP A 39 -1.75 5.18 22.56
C TRP A 39 -0.24 5.35 22.35
N ILE A 40 0.21 5.24 21.10
CA ILE A 40 1.55 5.61 20.64
C ILE A 40 1.36 6.84 19.75
N GLU A 41 1.98 7.97 20.10
CA GLU A 41 1.85 9.15 19.26
C GLU A 41 2.58 8.97 17.91
N LEU A 42 1.83 9.12 16.82
CA LEU A 42 2.33 9.29 15.47
C LEU A 42 2.85 10.71 15.32
N THR A 43 4.16 10.83 15.27
CA THR A 43 4.86 12.09 15.00
C THR A 43 5.59 11.98 13.65
N PRO A 44 6.04 13.09 13.05
CA PRO A 44 6.90 13.02 11.87
C PRO A 44 8.15 12.14 12.10
N SER A 45 8.74 12.16 13.29
CA SER A 45 9.89 11.30 13.62
C SER A 45 9.51 9.82 13.78
N SER A 46 8.31 9.50 14.27
CA SER A 46 7.79 8.13 14.31
C SER A 46 7.63 7.58 12.89
N LEU A 47 7.00 8.34 11.99
CA LEU A 47 6.82 7.95 10.59
C LEU A 47 8.15 7.86 9.85
N ASP A 48 9.08 8.80 10.08
CA ASP A 48 10.44 8.76 9.55
C ASP A 48 11.16 7.48 9.98
N SER A 49 11.07 7.10 11.25
CA SER A 49 11.71 5.90 11.78
C SER A 49 11.19 4.61 11.13
N LEU A 50 9.86 4.49 10.96
CA LEU A 50 9.24 3.38 10.25
C LEU A 50 9.68 3.33 8.78
N SER A 51 9.68 4.48 8.12
CA SER A 51 10.08 4.62 6.72
C SER A 51 11.57 4.29 6.50
N ARG A 52 12.45 4.69 7.43
CA ARG A 52 13.87 4.32 7.42
C ARG A 52 14.07 2.82 7.58
N ASN A 53 13.28 2.17 8.44
CA ASN A 53 13.33 0.73 8.63
C ASN A 53 12.89 0.00 7.35
N ALA A 54 11.73 0.37 6.79
CA ALA A 54 11.25 -0.19 5.53
C ALA A 54 12.27 -0.02 4.39
N ALA A 55 12.83 1.19 4.24
CA ALA A 55 13.85 1.46 3.22
C ALA A 55 15.14 0.66 3.43
N ALA A 56 15.61 0.50 4.68
CA ALA A 56 16.80 -0.29 4.99
C ALA A 56 16.57 -1.79 4.71
N ARG A 57 15.40 -2.32 5.06
CA ARG A 57 14.98 -3.68 4.75
C ARG A 57 14.94 -3.91 3.24
N ASN A 58 14.31 -3.02 2.50
CA ASN A 58 14.23 -3.11 1.03
C ASN A 58 15.60 -3.03 0.37
N PHE A 59 16.51 -2.22 0.91
CA PHE A 59 17.88 -2.16 0.41
C PHE A 59 18.63 -3.48 0.65
N ALA A 60 18.45 -4.11 1.81
CA ALA A 60 19.01 -5.43 2.08
C ALA A 60 18.45 -6.51 1.13
N VAL A 61 17.17 -6.42 0.77
CA VAL A 61 16.54 -7.30 -0.23
C VAL A 61 17.19 -7.12 -1.60
N VAL A 62 17.40 -5.88 -2.06
CA VAL A 62 18.09 -5.59 -3.32
C VAL A 62 19.52 -6.13 -3.31
N SER A 63 20.28 -5.87 -2.24
CA SER A 63 21.64 -6.39 -2.10
C SER A 63 21.71 -7.92 -2.11
N ARG A 64 20.71 -8.58 -1.50
CA ARG A 64 20.58 -10.04 -1.56
C ARG A 64 20.29 -10.50 -2.99
N ALA A 65 19.32 -9.89 -3.65
CA ALA A 65 18.96 -10.21 -5.03
C ALA A 65 20.16 -10.06 -5.98
N ASP A 66 20.93 -8.99 -5.83
CA ASP A 66 22.15 -8.75 -6.59
C ASP A 66 23.18 -9.85 -6.34
N SER A 67 23.42 -10.23 -5.08
CA SER A 67 24.33 -11.32 -4.74
C SER A 67 23.92 -12.66 -5.36
N LEU A 68 22.62 -12.98 -5.36
CA LEU A 68 22.08 -14.21 -5.95
C LEU A 68 22.22 -14.21 -7.48
N LEU A 69 21.94 -13.05 -8.11
CA LEU A 69 22.13 -12.86 -9.54
C LEU A 69 23.60 -13.05 -9.93
N GLN A 70 24.53 -12.37 -9.27
CA GLN A 70 25.97 -12.44 -9.56
C GLN A 70 26.55 -13.84 -9.28
N ALA A 71 25.97 -14.59 -8.34
CA ALA A 71 26.34 -15.99 -8.10
C ALA A 71 25.80 -16.96 -9.17
N GLY A 72 25.01 -16.48 -10.13
CA GLY A 72 24.42 -17.29 -11.19
C GLY A 72 23.23 -18.13 -10.76
N MET A 73 22.60 -17.83 -9.61
CA MET A 73 21.49 -18.62 -9.08
C MET A 73 20.28 -18.65 -10.03
N TYR A 74 20.08 -17.58 -10.78
CA TYR A 74 18.98 -17.42 -11.74
C TYR A 74 19.40 -17.68 -13.21
N GLY A 75 20.63 -18.16 -13.44
CA GLY A 75 21.23 -18.29 -14.77
C GLY A 75 22.35 -17.28 -15.01
N ASP A 76 22.62 -16.96 -16.28
CA ASP A 76 23.66 -15.99 -16.66
C ASP A 76 23.31 -14.58 -16.14
N PRO A 77 24.15 -13.94 -15.28
CA PRO A 77 23.88 -12.62 -14.71
C PRO A 77 23.65 -11.51 -15.75
N GLU A 78 24.18 -11.67 -16.96
CA GLU A 78 24.03 -10.72 -18.05
C GLU A 78 22.75 -10.94 -18.88
N SER A 79 22.09 -12.09 -18.71
CA SER A 79 20.83 -12.40 -19.40
C SER A 79 19.66 -11.58 -18.85
N GLU A 80 18.74 -11.19 -19.73
CA GLU A 80 17.54 -10.46 -19.33
C GLU A 80 16.60 -11.35 -18.49
N GLU A 81 16.62 -12.65 -18.73
CA GLU A 81 15.87 -13.66 -17.99
C GLU A 81 16.32 -13.72 -16.52
N ALA A 82 17.63 -13.87 -16.26
CA ALA A 82 18.14 -13.89 -14.88
C ALA A 82 17.90 -12.57 -14.16
N ARG A 83 18.07 -11.44 -14.85
CA ARG A 83 17.77 -10.09 -14.33
C ARG A 83 16.28 -9.91 -14.02
N SER A 84 15.39 -10.48 -14.85
CA SER A 84 13.94 -10.50 -14.60
C SER A 84 13.59 -11.30 -13.34
N LEU A 85 14.24 -12.45 -13.15
CA LEU A 85 14.07 -13.26 -11.94
C LEU A 85 14.61 -12.55 -10.69
N ALA A 86 15.73 -11.83 -10.79
CA ALA A 86 16.23 -11.00 -9.69
C ALA A 86 15.24 -9.87 -9.33
N ARG A 87 14.60 -9.23 -10.32
CA ARG A 87 13.53 -8.24 -10.07
C ARG A 87 12.30 -8.87 -9.41
N LEU A 88 11.89 -10.06 -9.87
CA LEU A 88 10.81 -10.83 -9.24
C LEU A 88 11.12 -11.13 -7.76
N TYR A 89 12.36 -11.51 -7.44
CA TYR A 89 12.78 -11.71 -6.06
C TYR A 89 12.58 -10.45 -5.21
N VAL A 90 12.98 -9.28 -5.72
CA VAL A 90 12.77 -8.00 -5.03
C VAL A 90 11.28 -7.72 -4.85
N GLN A 91 10.48 -7.88 -5.90
CA GLN A 91 9.03 -7.71 -5.86
C GLN A 91 8.35 -8.56 -4.77
N LEU A 92 8.71 -9.83 -4.66
CA LEU A 92 8.13 -10.76 -3.69
C LEU A 92 8.61 -10.53 -2.24
N ARG A 93 9.75 -9.85 -2.03
CA ARG A 93 10.36 -9.69 -0.69
C ARG A 93 10.24 -8.30 -0.10
N SER A 94 10.15 -7.26 -0.93
CA SER A 94 10.17 -5.88 -0.47
C SER A 94 8.86 -5.44 0.18
N TRP A 95 8.94 -4.44 1.05
CA TRP A 95 7.81 -3.78 1.69
C TRP A 95 7.40 -2.51 0.94
N ASN A 96 6.11 -2.36 0.74
CA ASN A 96 5.48 -1.16 0.19
C ASN A 96 4.73 -0.38 1.30
N ALA A 97 3.97 0.64 0.89
CA ALA A 97 3.16 1.45 1.81
C ALA A 97 2.14 0.62 2.62
N MET A 98 1.50 -0.37 1.99
CA MET A 98 0.50 -1.23 2.64
C MET A 98 1.15 -2.09 3.73
N ASP A 99 2.33 -2.66 3.48
CA ASP A 99 3.09 -3.40 4.51
C ASP A 99 3.39 -2.50 5.73
N SER A 100 3.75 -1.23 5.48
CA SER A 100 4.10 -0.29 6.57
C SER A 100 2.89 0.09 7.42
N ILE A 101 1.72 0.25 6.80
CA ILE A 101 0.47 0.52 7.51
C ILE A 101 0.00 -0.70 8.28
N LEU A 102 0.16 -1.90 7.71
CA LEU A 102 -0.14 -3.17 8.39
C LEU A 102 0.71 -3.34 9.64
N GLU A 103 2.00 -3.03 9.58
CA GLU A 103 2.90 -3.09 10.73
C GLU A 103 2.43 -2.14 11.84
N MET A 104 1.99 -0.93 11.48
CA MET A 104 1.38 0.00 12.44
C MET A 104 0.08 -0.54 13.01
N ALA A 105 -0.77 -1.16 12.18
CA ALA A 105 -2.07 -1.67 12.59
C ALA A 105 -2.02 -2.96 13.42
N SER A 106 -0.95 -3.74 13.24
CA SER A 106 -0.73 -5.02 13.94
C SER A 106 0.17 -4.86 15.17
N GLY A 107 0.70 -3.66 15.40
CA GLY A 107 1.60 -3.35 16.51
C GLY A 107 0.91 -3.46 17.88
N PRO A 108 1.69 -3.51 18.98
CA PRO A 108 1.18 -3.73 20.35
C PRO A 108 0.43 -2.53 20.96
N GLY A 109 0.08 -1.52 20.17
CA GLY A 109 -0.63 -0.32 20.60
C GLY A 109 -1.20 0.47 19.43
N MET A 110 -2.13 1.37 19.73
CA MET A 110 -2.78 2.23 18.74
C MET A 110 -1.91 3.43 18.43
N ALA A 111 -1.47 3.56 17.19
CA ALA A 111 -0.76 4.73 16.69
C ALA A 111 -1.76 5.89 16.48
N TRP A 112 -1.45 7.11 16.92
CA TRP A 112 -2.40 8.23 16.98
C TRP A 112 -1.80 9.61 16.66
N VAL A 113 -2.53 10.44 15.89
CA VAL A 113 -2.27 11.87 15.68
C VAL A 113 -3.48 12.69 16.14
N GLN A 114 -3.27 13.79 16.85
CA GLN A 114 -4.29 14.84 17.08
C GLN A 114 -3.67 16.23 17.12
N ARG A 115 -3.36 16.76 15.94
CA ARG A 115 -2.97 18.15 15.63
C ARG A 115 -2.48 18.20 14.18
N ASP A 116 -2.49 19.39 13.58
CA ASP A 116 -1.89 19.62 12.27
C ASP A 116 -0.36 19.43 12.35
N LEU A 117 0.10 18.21 12.11
CA LEU A 117 1.50 17.86 12.03
C LEU A 117 1.95 17.96 10.58
N ASP A 118 3.05 18.69 10.37
CA ASP A 118 3.65 18.77 9.05
C ASP A 118 4.50 17.53 8.74
N PHE A 119 3.95 16.62 7.93
CA PHE A 119 4.67 15.44 7.44
C PHE A 119 5.45 15.70 6.13
N THR A 120 5.53 16.94 5.62
CA THR A 120 6.19 17.26 4.33
C THR A 120 7.57 16.64 4.20
N GLY A 121 8.41 16.81 5.23
CA GLY A 121 9.81 16.40 5.18
C GLY A 121 9.92 14.89 4.98
N VAL A 122 9.11 14.12 5.70
CA VAL A 122 9.10 12.66 5.60
C VAL A 122 8.54 12.23 4.24
N VAL A 123 7.43 12.84 3.80
CA VAL A 123 6.81 12.58 2.50
C VAL A 123 7.79 12.81 1.33
N GLN A 124 8.64 13.82 1.43
CA GLN A 124 9.64 14.13 0.41
C GLN A 124 10.88 13.23 0.49
N GLU A 125 11.27 12.81 1.69
CA GLU A 125 12.44 11.96 1.91
C GLU A 125 12.26 10.54 1.35
N PHE A 126 11.03 10.02 1.30
CA PHE A 126 10.75 8.66 0.86
C PHE A 126 9.87 8.59 -0.38
N SER A 127 10.27 7.76 -1.33
CA SER A 127 9.44 7.34 -2.46
C SER A 127 8.34 6.38 -2.01
N ASN A 128 7.19 6.42 -2.68
CA ASN A 128 6.11 5.44 -2.54
C ASN A 128 5.54 5.28 -1.12
N LEU A 129 5.65 6.33 -0.29
CA LEU A 129 5.40 6.25 1.15
C LEU A 129 3.91 6.14 1.54
N ALA A 130 2.99 6.70 0.75
CA ALA A 130 1.57 6.71 1.13
C ALA A 130 0.62 6.66 -0.05
N MET A 131 -0.48 5.93 0.15
CA MET A 131 -1.61 5.83 -0.78
C MET A 131 -2.70 6.88 -0.50
N TYR A 132 -2.65 7.52 0.67
CA TYR A 132 -3.60 8.55 1.11
C TYR A 132 -2.90 9.90 1.40
N PRO A 133 -3.64 11.02 1.44
CA PRO A 133 -3.08 12.32 1.80
C PRO A 133 -2.51 12.32 3.22
N MET A 134 -1.28 12.81 3.38
CA MET A 134 -0.63 13.01 4.70
C MET A 134 -0.55 14.49 5.08
N ARG A 135 -1.60 15.25 4.75
CA ARG A 135 -1.71 16.70 4.91
C ARG A 135 -2.98 17.04 5.67
N HIS A 136 -2.89 18.07 6.51
CA HIS A 136 -4.02 18.58 7.28
C HIS A 136 -4.77 17.45 8.00
N ILE A 137 -4.02 16.49 8.55
CA ILE A 137 -4.58 15.44 9.37
C ILE A 137 -4.97 16.09 10.70
N ALA A 138 -6.27 16.26 10.92
CA ALA A 138 -6.80 16.72 12.19
C ALA A 138 -6.69 15.62 13.24
N LYS A 139 -6.96 14.37 12.83
CA LYS A 139 -6.97 13.20 13.68
C LYS A 139 -6.57 11.97 12.86
N ALA A 140 -5.72 11.09 13.36
CA ALA A 140 -5.50 9.79 12.74
C ALA A 140 -5.30 8.72 13.81
N ARG A 141 -5.80 7.52 13.56
CA ARG A 141 -5.68 6.34 14.44
C ARG A 141 -5.45 5.11 13.60
N VAL A 142 -4.51 4.27 14.02
CA VAL A 142 -4.17 3.00 13.37
C VAL A 142 -3.82 1.97 14.44
N GLY A 143 -4.38 0.77 14.39
CA GLY A 143 -4.13 -0.29 15.35
C GLY A 143 -5.31 -1.26 15.46
N ASP A 144 -5.11 -2.39 16.13
CA ASP A 144 -6.10 -3.47 16.27
C ASP A 144 -6.75 -3.90 14.95
N GLY A 145 -5.99 -3.86 13.85
CA GLY A 145 -6.48 -4.21 12.51
C GLY A 145 -7.41 -3.18 11.87
N ALA A 146 -7.44 -1.94 12.37
CA ALA A 146 -8.26 -0.86 11.82
C ALA A 146 -7.48 0.45 11.68
N PHE A 147 -8.01 1.34 10.84
CA PHE A 147 -7.52 2.71 10.74
C PHE A 147 -8.67 3.70 10.53
N CYS A 148 -8.43 4.94 10.95
CA CYS A 148 -9.31 6.07 10.73
C CYS A 148 -8.49 7.36 10.65
N ILE A 149 -8.74 8.17 9.62
CA ILE A 149 -8.10 9.47 9.40
C ILE A 149 -9.19 10.51 9.21
N ARG A 150 -9.12 11.59 9.96
CA ARG A 150 -9.94 12.80 9.80
C ARG A 150 -9.06 13.95 9.32
N TYR A 151 -9.47 14.58 8.24
CA TYR A 151 -8.81 15.70 7.60
C TYR A 151 -9.51 17.01 7.94
N ASP A 152 -8.75 18.09 8.07
CA ASP A 152 -9.25 19.46 7.98
C ASP A 152 -8.99 19.97 6.55
N ILE A 153 -9.96 19.80 5.64
CA ILE A 153 -9.77 20.06 4.21
C ILE A 153 -9.93 21.56 3.92
N PRO A 154 -8.85 22.30 3.57
CA PRO A 154 -8.97 23.73 3.34
C PRO A 154 -9.80 24.02 2.08
N ALA A 155 -10.68 25.02 2.13
CA ALA A 155 -11.58 25.37 1.03
C ALA A 155 -10.86 25.80 -0.27
N LYS A 156 -9.60 26.21 -0.19
CA LYS A 156 -8.77 26.64 -1.33
C LYS A 156 -7.37 26.04 -1.20
N PHE A 157 -7.26 24.77 -1.56
CA PHE A 157 -5.97 24.08 -1.61
C PHE A 157 -5.73 23.51 -3.01
N ASP A 158 -4.55 23.77 -3.56
CA ASP A 158 -4.05 23.14 -4.78
C ASP A 158 -2.53 23.18 -4.75
N GLN A 159 -1.91 22.01 -4.64
CA GLN A 159 -0.47 21.88 -4.55
C GLN A 159 -0.01 20.71 -5.40
N VAL A 160 1.05 20.94 -6.18
CA VAL A 160 1.83 19.85 -6.76
C VAL A 160 2.91 19.49 -5.77
N MET A 161 2.78 18.32 -5.16
CA MET A 161 3.79 17.77 -4.28
C MET A 161 4.75 16.92 -5.08
N VAL A 162 6.03 16.98 -4.71
CA VAL A 162 7.06 16.14 -5.29
C VAL A 162 7.33 15.01 -4.31
N PHE A 163 7.06 13.77 -4.73
CA PHE A 163 7.39 12.55 -4.01
C PHE A 163 8.60 11.93 -4.72
N GLY A 164 9.79 12.22 -4.20
CA GLY A 164 11.04 11.99 -4.93
C GLY A 164 11.14 12.91 -6.14
N ASP A 165 10.94 12.36 -7.34
CA ASP A 165 10.94 13.10 -8.61
C ASP A 165 9.57 12.98 -9.33
N SER A 166 8.62 12.24 -8.73
CA SER A 166 7.24 12.13 -9.19
C SER A 166 6.40 13.31 -8.70
N LYS A 167 5.62 13.91 -9.60
CA LYS A 167 4.74 15.05 -9.29
C LYS A 167 3.32 14.55 -9.06
N ILE A 168 2.84 14.66 -7.82
CA ILE A 168 1.49 14.30 -7.44
C ILE A 168 0.74 15.59 -7.10
N ARG A 169 -0.32 15.87 -7.86
CA ARG A 169 -1.20 16.99 -7.54
C ARG A 169 -2.19 16.57 -6.45
N ILE A 170 -2.24 17.34 -5.38
CA ILE A 170 -3.24 17.26 -4.33
C ILE A 170 -4.00 18.57 -4.27
N ARG A 171 -5.32 18.52 -4.30
CA ARG A 171 -6.19 19.70 -4.30
C ARG A 171 -7.47 19.45 -3.52
N ASN A 172 -8.11 20.52 -3.08
CA ASN A 172 -9.51 20.48 -2.70
C ASN A 172 -10.37 20.26 -3.96
N ALA A 173 -11.36 19.40 -3.85
CA ALA A 173 -12.42 19.25 -4.83
C ALA A 173 -13.78 19.10 -4.11
N ASN A 174 -14.86 19.05 -4.88
CA ASN A 174 -16.17 18.68 -4.37
C ASN A 174 -16.56 17.30 -4.91
N LEU A 175 -17.20 16.52 -4.05
CA LEU A 175 -17.86 15.27 -4.38
C LEU A 175 -19.36 15.44 -4.16
N GLU A 176 -20.15 15.06 -5.15
CA GLU A 176 -21.60 14.92 -5.00
C GLU A 176 -21.90 13.48 -4.57
N LEU A 177 -22.44 13.32 -3.36
CA LEU A 177 -22.82 12.03 -2.80
C LEU A 177 -24.12 11.52 -3.44
N GLU A 178 -24.46 10.24 -3.22
CA GLU A 178 -25.73 9.67 -3.70
C GLU A 178 -26.97 10.42 -3.20
N SER A 179 -26.86 11.10 -2.05
CA SER A 179 -27.91 11.97 -1.48
C SER A 179 -28.11 13.28 -2.26
N GLY A 180 -27.23 13.61 -3.21
CA GLY A 180 -27.17 14.92 -3.88
C GLY A 180 -26.45 16.01 -3.08
N GLU A 181 -25.97 15.69 -1.88
CA GLU A 181 -25.15 16.59 -1.07
C GLU A 181 -23.76 16.76 -1.68
N LYS A 182 -23.25 17.98 -1.68
CA LYS A 182 -21.87 18.28 -2.10
C LYS A 182 -20.98 18.44 -0.90
N VAL A 183 -20.00 17.55 -0.78
CA VAL A 183 -19.02 17.55 0.31
C VAL A 183 -17.63 17.90 -0.21
N PRO A 184 -16.81 18.64 0.57
CA PRO A 184 -15.42 18.88 0.23
C PRO A 184 -14.61 17.59 0.38
N VAL A 185 -13.69 17.34 -0.56
CA VAL A 185 -12.83 16.16 -0.59
C VAL A 185 -11.40 16.53 -0.96
N TRP A 186 -10.44 15.74 -0.50
CA TRP A 186 -9.09 15.71 -1.05
C TRP A 186 -9.10 14.99 -2.38
N SER A 187 -8.64 15.64 -3.44
CA SER A 187 -8.40 15.01 -4.74
C SER A 187 -6.90 14.77 -4.91
N ARG A 188 -6.52 13.52 -5.22
CA ARG A 188 -5.15 13.12 -5.54
C ARG A 188 -5.10 12.40 -6.88
N GLU A 189 -4.21 12.84 -7.76
CA GLU A 189 -3.94 12.12 -9.02
C GLU A 189 -3.17 10.82 -8.75
N TRP A 190 -3.56 9.73 -9.40
CA TRP A 190 -2.92 8.41 -9.35
C TRP A 190 -2.84 7.80 -10.76
N LEU A 191 -1.88 6.91 -11.00
CA LEU A 191 -1.71 6.22 -12.30
C LEU A 191 -2.38 4.84 -12.25
N ALA A 192 -3.30 4.59 -13.17
CA ALA A 192 -3.97 3.30 -13.37
C ALA A 192 -3.04 2.29 -14.08
N GLY A 193 -3.44 1.01 -14.12
CA GLY A 193 -2.70 -0.05 -14.82
C GLY A 193 -2.47 0.20 -16.31
N ASP A 194 -3.38 0.93 -16.96
CA ASP A 194 -3.27 1.33 -18.37
C ASP A 194 -2.41 2.59 -18.60
N GLY A 195 -1.76 3.11 -17.54
CA GLY A 195 -0.94 4.32 -17.58
C GLY A 195 -1.73 5.62 -17.65
N LYS A 196 -3.08 5.57 -17.65
CA LYS A 196 -3.91 6.78 -17.57
C LYS A 196 -4.05 7.26 -16.13
N LYS A 197 -4.35 8.55 -15.98
CA LYS A 197 -4.57 9.14 -14.65
C LYS A 197 -5.99 8.88 -14.18
N LEU A 198 -6.13 8.40 -12.95
CA LEU A 198 -7.37 8.40 -12.18
C LEU A 198 -7.27 9.41 -11.02
N GLU A 199 -8.41 9.85 -10.52
CA GLU A 199 -8.48 10.77 -9.38
C GLU A 199 -9.02 10.01 -8.16
N LEU A 200 -8.20 9.90 -7.11
CA LEU A 200 -8.62 9.40 -5.80
C LEU A 200 -9.19 10.57 -5.00
N LEU A 201 -10.40 10.40 -4.50
CA LEU A 201 -11.12 11.37 -3.70
C LEU A 201 -11.23 10.85 -2.27
N PHE A 202 -10.77 11.62 -1.28
CA PHE A 202 -10.88 11.29 0.14
C PHE A 202 -11.80 12.31 0.81
N GLU A 203 -12.87 11.84 1.43
CA GLU A 203 -13.75 12.63 2.27
C GLU A 203 -13.03 13.14 3.52
N GLU A 204 -13.70 13.98 4.30
CA GLU A 204 -13.20 14.46 5.59
C GLU A 204 -12.76 13.31 6.49
N THR A 205 -13.50 12.20 6.48
CA THR A 205 -13.21 11.00 7.26
C THR A 205 -12.96 9.82 6.35
N PHE A 206 -11.76 9.22 6.42
CA PHE A 206 -11.35 8.03 5.68
C PHE A 206 -10.98 6.91 6.67
N CYS A 207 -11.73 5.81 6.64
CA CYS A 207 -11.55 4.70 7.59
C CYS A 207 -11.60 3.36 6.88
N GLY A 208 -11.16 2.32 7.58
CA GLY A 208 -11.40 0.95 7.18
C GLY A 208 -10.69 -0.02 8.10
N HIS A 209 -10.73 -1.28 7.68
CA HIS A 209 -9.98 -2.36 8.30
C HIS A 209 -8.75 -2.69 7.46
N ILE A 210 -7.75 -3.23 8.12
CA ILE A 210 -6.53 -3.70 7.51
C ILE A 210 -6.17 -5.06 8.10
N GLY A 211 -5.81 -6.00 7.25
CA GLY A 211 -5.37 -7.30 7.70
C GLY A 211 -4.47 -8.00 6.70
N ARG A 212 -4.02 -9.15 7.16
CA ARG A 212 -3.17 -10.07 6.43
C ARG A 212 -3.67 -11.48 6.65
N GLU A 213 -3.65 -12.26 5.59
CA GLU A 213 -3.82 -13.70 5.66
C GLU A 213 -2.78 -14.39 4.78
N THR A 214 -2.48 -15.62 5.13
CA THR A 214 -1.72 -16.52 4.26
C THR A 214 -2.64 -17.68 3.90
N VAL A 215 -2.79 -17.94 2.62
CA VAL A 215 -3.66 -18.99 2.08
C VAL A 215 -2.87 -19.94 1.20
N MET A 216 -3.36 -21.17 1.07
CA MET A 216 -2.90 -22.09 0.04
C MET A 216 -3.85 -21.99 -1.16
N ASP A 217 -3.32 -21.65 -2.34
CA ASP A 217 -4.11 -21.49 -3.57
C ASP A 217 -3.38 -22.18 -4.73
N ASP A 218 -4.01 -23.18 -5.34
CA ASP A 218 -3.42 -24.04 -6.39
C ASP A 218 -2.06 -24.66 -6.05
N GLY A 219 -1.84 -24.97 -4.76
CA GLY A 219 -0.61 -25.57 -4.25
C GLY A 219 0.50 -24.58 -3.89
N ASP A 220 0.27 -23.28 -4.11
CA ASP A 220 1.21 -22.21 -3.75
C ASP A 220 0.75 -21.50 -2.47
N GLU A 221 1.71 -21.15 -1.60
CA GLU A 221 1.44 -20.32 -0.40
C GLU A 221 1.43 -18.84 -0.81
N ILE A 222 0.30 -18.15 -0.57
CA ILE A 222 0.07 -16.76 -0.98
C ILE A 222 -0.21 -15.91 0.26
N GLU A 223 0.57 -14.83 0.44
CA GLU A 223 0.26 -13.77 1.40
C GLU A 223 -0.67 -12.76 0.72
N ILE A 224 -1.79 -12.46 1.37
CA ILE A 224 -2.77 -11.47 0.93
C ILE A 224 -2.82 -10.38 1.99
N LEU A 225 -2.65 -9.13 1.57
CA LEU A 225 -2.88 -7.94 2.39
C LEU A 225 -4.14 -7.25 1.89
N PHE A 226 -5.05 -6.93 2.80
CA PHE A 226 -6.34 -6.33 2.45
C PHE A 226 -6.60 -5.09 3.29
N PHE A 227 -7.04 -4.03 2.63
CA PHE A 227 -7.71 -2.87 3.18
C PHE A 227 -9.16 -3.01 2.77
N TYR A 228 -10.09 -3.12 3.71
CA TYR A 228 -11.48 -3.46 3.41
C TYR A 228 -12.44 -2.69 4.30
N ASP A 229 -13.72 -2.73 3.96
CA ASP A 229 -14.74 -1.85 4.54
C ASP A 229 -14.30 -0.39 4.53
N LEU A 230 -13.69 0.02 3.41
CA LEU A 230 -13.18 1.37 3.25
C LEU A 230 -14.35 2.33 3.17
N HIS A 231 -14.28 3.40 3.96
CA HIS A 231 -15.25 4.49 4.00
C HIS A 231 -14.57 5.80 3.67
N GLY A 232 -15.27 6.69 2.95
CA GLY A 232 -14.77 8.02 2.63
C GLY A 232 -13.67 8.07 1.57
N VAL A 233 -13.55 7.03 0.74
CA VAL A 233 -12.66 7.02 -0.43
C VAL A 233 -13.43 6.65 -1.70
N HIS A 234 -13.15 7.39 -2.76
CA HIS A 234 -13.78 7.22 -4.07
C HIS A 234 -12.75 7.34 -5.19
N VAL A 235 -13.06 6.75 -6.34
CA VAL A 235 -12.30 6.90 -7.58
C VAL A 235 -13.17 7.61 -8.60
N ARG A 236 -12.66 8.68 -9.20
CA ARG A 236 -13.31 9.37 -10.32
C ARG A 236 -12.62 9.00 -11.64
N ARG A 237 -13.36 8.27 -12.49
CA ARG A 237 -13.03 7.92 -13.87
C ARG A 237 -14.28 7.34 -14.53
N HIS A 238 -14.81 7.98 -15.57
CA HIS A 238 -16.08 7.58 -16.21
C HIS A 238 -17.29 7.52 -15.25
N GLY A 239 -17.26 8.34 -14.20
CA GLY A 239 -18.17 8.30 -13.07
C GLY A 239 -17.40 8.52 -11.77
N VAL A 240 -18.12 8.46 -10.64
CA VAL A 240 -17.51 8.38 -9.31
C VAL A 240 -17.92 7.07 -8.66
N HIS A 241 -16.92 6.34 -8.18
CA HIS A 241 -17.08 4.98 -7.67
C HIS A 241 -16.57 4.91 -6.24
N HIS A 242 -17.41 4.40 -5.34
CA HIS A 242 -16.98 4.15 -3.97
C HIS A 242 -16.01 2.97 -3.93
N LEU A 243 -14.79 3.22 -3.47
CA LEU A 243 -13.77 2.19 -3.29
C LEU A 243 -13.98 1.53 -1.92
N ASN A 244 -14.29 0.24 -1.91
CA ASN A 244 -14.59 -0.48 -0.67
C ASN A 244 -13.44 -1.37 -0.19
N ALA A 245 -12.61 -1.87 -1.10
CA ALA A 245 -11.40 -2.59 -0.70
C ALA A 245 -10.23 -2.37 -1.66
N MET A 246 -9.02 -2.45 -1.13
CA MET A 246 -7.78 -2.58 -1.88
C MET A 246 -7.06 -3.83 -1.38
N VAL A 247 -6.64 -4.68 -2.30
CA VAL A 247 -6.03 -5.96 -1.98
C VAL A 247 -4.70 -6.06 -2.72
N THR A 248 -3.69 -6.61 -2.06
CA THR A 248 -2.45 -7.04 -2.71
C THR A 248 -2.19 -8.48 -2.36
N TRP A 249 -1.56 -9.23 -3.26
CA TRP A 249 -1.16 -10.60 -3.02
C TRP A 249 0.24 -10.84 -3.56
N ARG A 250 0.93 -11.82 -2.98
CA ARG A 250 2.23 -12.31 -3.45
C ARG A 250 2.48 -13.75 -2.98
N ASN A 251 3.25 -14.52 -3.74
CA ASN A 251 3.79 -15.77 -3.22
C ASN A 251 4.63 -15.53 -1.97
N VAL A 252 4.48 -16.41 -0.98
CA VAL A 252 5.40 -16.54 0.14
C VAL A 252 6.64 -17.30 -0.33
N LEU A 253 7.81 -16.71 -0.10
CA LEU A 253 9.08 -17.33 -0.46
C LEU A 253 9.69 -18.10 0.73
N GLN A 254 9.99 -19.37 0.51
CA GLN A 254 10.76 -20.23 1.42
C GLN A 254 12.25 -20.15 1.01
N GLY A 255 13.06 -19.46 1.82
CA GLY A 255 14.48 -19.24 1.47
C GLY A 255 14.68 -18.34 0.23
N ASP A 256 15.69 -18.61 -0.59
CA ASP A 256 16.00 -17.77 -1.76
C ASP A 256 15.36 -18.29 -3.07
N GLU A 257 14.62 -19.40 -3.01
CA GLU A 257 14.03 -20.02 -4.21
C GLU A 257 12.81 -19.23 -4.69
N LEU A 258 12.73 -19.04 -6.01
CA LEU A 258 11.59 -18.41 -6.67
C LEU A 258 10.52 -19.45 -7.02
N PRO A 259 9.23 -19.10 -6.95
CA PRO A 259 8.15 -19.99 -7.36
C PRO A 259 8.23 -20.25 -8.86
N GLY A 260 7.97 -21.49 -9.27
CA GLY A 260 7.88 -21.84 -10.70
C GLY A 260 6.72 -21.14 -11.42
N ARG A 261 5.70 -20.71 -10.68
CA ARG A 261 4.56 -19.93 -11.17
C ARG A 261 4.40 -18.68 -10.29
N PRO A 262 5.07 -17.56 -10.63
CA PRO A 262 4.98 -16.36 -9.82
C PRO A 262 3.59 -15.74 -9.90
N ARG A 263 3.10 -15.35 -8.72
CA ARG A 263 1.83 -14.71 -8.46
C ARG A 263 2.09 -13.53 -7.57
N ILE A 264 1.88 -12.34 -8.11
CA ILE A 264 2.00 -11.08 -7.41
C ILE A 264 1.06 -10.09 -8.06
N GLY A 265 0.30 -9.34 -7.29
CA GLY A 265 -0.58 -8.36 -7.89
C GLY A 265 -1.35 -7.56 -6.87
N ALA A 266 -2.18 -6.68 -7.41
CA ALA A 266 -2.99 -5.80 -6.63
C ALA A 266 -4.29 -5.47 -7.36
N ALA A 267 -5.36 -5.33 -6.59
CA ALA A 267 -6.68 -5.04 -7.11
C ALA A 267 -7.51 -4.16 -6.17
N ALA A 268 -8.48 -3.45 -6.74
CA ALA A 268 -9.40 -2.56 -6.07
C ALA A 268 -10.83 -3.05 -6.29
N TYR A 269 -11.59 -3.15 -5.21
CA TYR A 269 -12.96 -3.60 -5.22
C TYR A 269 -13.93 -2.43 -5.10
N PHE A 270 -14.89 -2.40 -6.03
CA PHE A 270 -15.95 -1.40 -6.11
C PHE A 270 -17.29 -2.14 -6.12
N PRO A 271 -18.04 -2.20 -5.00
CA PRO A 271 -19.27 -2.97 -4.90
C PRO A 271 -20.38 -2.45 -5.82
N LYS A 272 -20.27 -1.19 -6.29
CA LYS A 272 -21.19 -0.58 -7.25
C LYS A 272 -20.41 0.30 -8.21
N ILE A 273 -20.21 -0.17 -9.44
CA ILE A 273 -19.64 0.65 -10.51
C ILE A 273 -20.78 1.33 -11.27
N LYS A 274 -20.85 2.66 -11.21
CA LYS A 274 -21.77 3.48 -12.01
C LYS A 274 -21.04 4.09 -13.19
N ILE A 275 -21.28 3.58 -14.40
CA ILE A 275 -20.67 4.13 -15.61
C ILE A 275 -21.53 5.27 -16.14
N GLU A 276 -20.98 6.47 -16.21
CA GLU A 276 -21.57 7.58 -16.96
C GLU A 276 -21.05 7.52 -18.41
N LEU A 277 -21.77 6.81 -19.28
CA LEU A 277 -21.41 6.69 -20.69
C LEU A 277 -21.98 7.87 -21.52
N PRO A 278 -21.16 8.51 -22.38
CA PRO A 278 -21.69 9.18 -23.56
C PRO A 278 -22.40 8.14 -24.45
N ILE A 279 -23.55 8.49 -25.03
CA ILE A 279 -24.48 7.59 -25.77
C ILE A 279 -23.83 6.78 -26.92
N PHE A 280 -22.61 7.11 -27.36
CA PHE A 280 -22.00 6.63 -28.60
C PHE A 280 -20.72 5.79 -28.44
N LEU A 281 -20.34 5.33 -27.24
CA LEU A 281 -19.07 4.61 -27.04
C LEU A 281 -19.21 3.10 -26.75
N PRO A 282 -18.37 2.25 -27.38
CA PRO A 282 -18.26 0.83 -27.07
C PRO A 282 -17.55 0.61 -25.73
N ASP A 283 -17.82 -0.56 -25.15
CA ASP A 283 -17.32 -1.13 -23.90
C ASP A 283 -16.08 -0.40 -23.32
N LEU A 284 -16.32 0.46 -22.32
CA LEU A 284 -15.24 1.04 -21.52
C LEU A 284 -14.77 -0.05 -20.57
N GLY A 285 -13.73 -0.80 -20.94
CA GLY A 285 -13.16 -1.86 -20.10
C GLY A 285 -12.83 -1.34 -18.70
N LEU A 286 -13.73 -1.61 -17.74
CA LEU A 286 -13.61 -1.20 -16.34
C LEU A 286 -12.57 -2.03 -15.57
N ASP A 287 -12.01 -3.05 -16.20
CA ASP A 287 -10.91 -3.86 -15.66
C ASP A 287 -9.71 -2.96 -15.29
N ASP A 288 -9.55 -1.82 -15.99
CA ASP A 288 -8.54 -0.80 -15.71
C ASP A 288 -8.76 0.00 -14.41
N LEU A 289 -9.96 -0.05 -13.81
CA LEU A 289 -10.25 0.49 -12.48
C LEU A 289 -9.87 -0.50 -11.39
N ARG A 290 -10.02 -1.79 -11.68
CA ARG A 290 -9.92 -2.87 -10.70
C ARG A 290 -8.49 -3.36 -10.59
N GLU A 291 -7.73 -3.40 -11.67
CA GLU A 291 -6.33 -3.83 -11.66
C GLU A 291 -5.37 -2.65 -11.65
N PHE A 292 -4.39 -2.69 -10.75
CA PHE A 292 -3.31 -1.71 -10.73
C PHE A 292 -1.95 -2.39 -10.56
N PRO A 293 -0.86 -1.73 -10.97
CA PRO A 293 0.48 -2.29 -10.80
C PRO A 293 0.76 -2.56 -9.32
N TYR A 294 1.41 -3.68 -9.03
CA TYR A 294 1.79 -4.01 -7.65
C TYR A 294 2.55 -2.83 -7.01
N PRO A 295 2.17 -2.38 -5.80
CA PRO A 295 2.76 -1.18 -5.22
C PRO A 295 4.29 -1.28 -5.12
N PRO A 296 5.02 -0.29 -5.63
CA PRO A 296 6.48 -0.30 -5.57
C PRO A 296 6.97 -0.15 -4.12
N PRO A 297 8.18 -0.65 -3.83
CA PRO A 297 8.75 -0.61 -2.50
C PRO A 297 9.12 0.81 -2.05
N ILE A 298 9.18 0.99 -0.73
CA ILE A 298 9.62 2.25 -0.11
C ILE A 298 11.14 2.31 -0.12
N PHE A 299 11.68 3.40 -0.66
CA PHE A 299 13.10 3.74 -0.60
C PHE A 299 13.29 5.24 -0.33
N ARG A 300 14.48 5.63 0.16
CA ARG A 300 14.83 7.05 0.26
C ARG A 300 14.94 7.65 -1.13
N SER A 301 14.23 8.75 -1.37
CA SER A 301 14.18 9.48 -2.64
C SER A 301 15.57 9.82 -3.19
N ARG A 302 16.52 10.19 -2.32
CA ARG A 302 17.90 10.51 -2.72
C ARG A 302 18.63 9.38 -3.45
N LEU A 303 18.28 8.11 -3.17
CA LEU A 303 18.93 6.95 -3.81
C LEU A 303 18.67 6.89 -5.32
N PHE A 304 17.55 7.45 -5.78
CA PHE A 304 17.22 7.54 -7.20
C PHE A 304 17.96 8.68 -7.91
N GLN A 305 18.54 9.61 -7.16
CA GLN A 305 19.21 10.81 -7.69
C GLN A 305 20.75 10.68 -7.67
N GLU A 306 21.32 9.85 -6.81
CA GLU A 306 22.77 9.74 -6.61
C GLU A 306 23.44 8.73 -7.58
N PRO A 307 24.38 9.15 -8.45
CA PRO A 307 25.05 8.24 -9.40
C PRO A 307 25.99 7.20 -8.77
N LYS A 308 26.39 7.39 -7.50
CA LYS A 308 27.36 6.53 -6.79
C LYS A 308 26.71 5.58 -5.78
N GLN A 309 25.44 5.80 -5.45
CA GLN A 309 24.59 4.92 -4.63
C GLN A 309 23.37 4.44 -5.44
N SER A 310 23.50 4.46 -6.77
CA SER A 310 22.43 4.07 -7.68
C SER A 310 22.09 2.60 -7.46
N PHE A 311 20.80 2.30 -7.56
CA PHE A 311 20.34 0.92 -7.73
C PHE A 311 21.10 0.24 -8.87
N PRO A 312 21.32 -1.08 -8.79
CA PRO A 312 21.94 -1.78 -9.90
C PRO A 312 21.07 -1.68 -11.15
N ASP A 313 21.69 -1.54 -12.33
CA ASP A 313 20.99 -1.26 -13.58
C ASP A 313 19.91 -2.30 -13.92
N TRP A 314 20.12 -3.56 -13.50
CA TRP A 314 19.14 -4.64 -13.70
C TRP A 314 17.80 -4.39 -12.99
N LEU A 315 17.78 -3.57 -11.93
CA LEU A 315 16.57 -3.22 -11.19
C LEU A 315 15.70 -2.19 -11.95
N ARG A 316 16.28 -1.50 -12.94
CA ARG A 316 15.59 -0.50 -13.79
C ARG A 316 14.86 0.59 -13.00
N ALA A 317 15.49 1.04 -11.92
CA ALA A 317 15.01 2.19 -11.16
C ALA A 317 15.34 3.47 -11.92
N ASN A 318 14.36 4.34 -12.13
CA ASN A 318 14.56 5.62 -12.79
C ASN A 318 14.70 6.76 -11.77
N ARG A 319 15.13 7.94 -12.22
CA ARG A 319 15.29 9.10 -11.33
C ARG A 319 13.97 9.53 -10.67
N ARG A 320 12.82 9.20 -11.28
CA ARG A 320 11.46 9.50 -10.81
C ARG A 320 11.04 8.80 -9.52
N GLY A 321 11.85 7.86 -9.02
CA GLY A 321 11.46 6.99 -7.93
C GLY A 321 10.58 5.82 -8.39
N GLU A 322 10.53 5.57 -9.70
CA GLU A 322 9.73 4.52 -10.33
C GLU A 322 10.63 3.36 -10.77
N PHE A 323 10.04 2.18 -10.88
CA PHE A 323 10.69 0.98 -11.39
C PHE A 323 10.07 0.62 -12.74
N GLU A 324 10.88 0.58 -13.80
CA GLU A 324 10.40 0.19 -15.12
C GLU A 324 10.07 -1.30 -15.15
N ASN A 325 8.99 -1.68 -15.84
CA ASN A 325 8.51 -3.05 -15.90
C ASN A 325 8.32 -3.68 -14.51
N TRP A 326 7.47 -3.04 -13.70
CA TRP A 326 7.02 -3.52 -12.40
C TRP A 326 5.58 -4.06 -12.44
N PRO A 327 5.28 -5.11 -13.23
CA PRO A 327 3.91 -5.57 -13.44
C PRO A 327 3.42 -6.46 -12.29
N SER A 328 2.11 -6.67 -12.26
CA SER A 328 1.51 -7.86 -11.63
C SER A 328 1.81 -9.10 -12.49
N LEU A 329 1.94 -10.27 -11.87
CA LEU A 329 2.21 -11.54 -12.55
C LEU A 329 1.27 -12.63 -12.03
N GLY A 330 0.91 -13.56 -12.91
CA GLY A 330 0.08 -14.71 -12.58
C GLY A 330 -1.39 -14.35 -12.31
N PRO A 331 -2.24 -15.37 -12.12
CA PRO A 331 -3.64 -15.14 -11.84
C PRO A 331 -3.86 -14.65 -10.41
N ARG A 332 -4.94 -13.89 -10.23
CA ARG A 332 -5.51 -13.55 -8.94
C ARG A 332 -5.82 -14.82 -8.11
N PRO A 333 -5.59 -14.83 -6.78
CA PRO A 333 -6.02 -15.91 -5.88
C PRO A 333 -7.53 -16.14 -5.94
N GLY A 334 -7.96 -17.40 -6.05
CA GLY A 334 -9.39 -17.74 -6.19
C GLY A 334 -10.21 -17.30 -4.98
N ILE A 335 -9.60 -17.31 -3.79
CA ILE A 335 -10.23 -16.80 -2.56
C ILE A 335 -10.66 -15.33 -2.66
N LEU A 336 -10.02 -14.53 -3.52
CA LEU A 336 -10.42 -13.13 -3.72
C LEU A 336 -11.69 -13.02 -4.57
N ASP A 337 -11.91 -13.94 -5.50
CA ASP A 337 -13.13 -14.00 -6.30
C ASP A 337 -14.34 -14.36 -5.42
N GLU A 338 -14.13 -15.22 -4.41
CA GLU A 338 -15.15 -15.58 -3.43
C GLU A 338 -15.47 -14.43 -2.47
N ARG A 339 -14.44 -13.72 -1.99
CA ARG A 339 -14.59 -12.68 -0.97
C ARG A 339 -15.11 -11.35 -1.54
N PHE A 340 -14.71 -11.02 -2.75
CA PHE A 340 -15.09 -9.79 -3.43
C PHE A 340 -15.69 -10.17 -4.79
N PRO A 341 -16.96 -10.63 -4.81
CA PRO A 341 -17.61 -10.94 -6.07
C PRO A 341 -17.62 -9.68 -6.94
N ASP A 342 -17.26 -9.81 -8.21
CA ASP A 342 -17.06 -8.71 -9.17
C ASP A 342 -15.75 -7.92 -9.03
N LEU A 343 -14.72 -8.47 -8.38
CA LEU A 343 -13.33 -8.00 -8.50
C LEU A 343 -12.77 -8.21 -9.91
#